data_AF-A0A2A5BP82-F1
#
_entry.id   AF-A0A2A5BP82-F1
#
_cell.length_a   1.000
_cell.length_b   1.000
_cell.length_c   1.000
_cell.angle_alpha   90.00
_cell.angle_beta   90.00
_cell.angle_gamma   90.00
#
_symmetry.space_group_name_H-M   'P 1'
#
loop_
_entity.id
_entity.type
_entity.pdbx_description
1 polymer ?
#
loop_
_entity_poly.entity_id
_entity_poly.type
_entity_poly.pdbx_seq_one_letter_code
_entity_poly.pdbx_strand_id
1 'polypeptide(L)'
;MKRIIIAFIFLFSAMSYTAYAGIVTTTLQVENMTCASCPIIVKKALISVAGVGKVTVDLETAAAIVTFDDSKTDIDEIIAATGNAGFPSKVKVE
;
A
#
# COMPACT_ATOMS: atom_id res chain seq x y z
N MET A 1 -32.17 17.94 -35.34
CA MET A 1 -32.27 16.50 -35.07
C MET A 1 -30.94 15.78 -34.79
N LYS A 2 -29.76 16.28 -35.20
CA LYS A 2 -28.44 15.69 -34.85
C LYS A 2 -27.77 16.25 -33.58
N ARG A 3 -28.28 17.37 -33.04
CA ARG A 3 -27.70 18.07 -31.86
C ARG A 3 -28.13 17.50 -30.50
N ILE A 4 -29.18 16.68 -30.48
CA ILE A 4 -29.74 16.13 -29.23
C ILE A 4 -29.02 14.84 -28.81
N ILE A 5 -28.29 14.19 -29.73
CA ILE A 5 -27.61 12.91 -29.48
C ILE A 5 -26.32 13.09 -28.66
N ILE A 6 -25.70 14.28 -28.71
CA ILE A 6 -24.43 14.55 -28.00
C ILE A 6 -24.65 14.69 -26.48
N ALA A 7 -25.85 15.09 -26.04
CA ALA A 7 -26.18 15.23 -24.62
C ALA A 7 -26.39 13.89 -23.89
N PHE A 8 -26.56 12.78 -24.62
CA PHE A 8 -26.81 11.46 -24.02
C PHE A 8 -25.53 10.69 -23.65
N ILE A 9 -24.37 11.08 -24.19
CA ILE A 9 -23.09 10.42 -23.88
C ILE A 9 -22.49 10.95 -22.56
N PHE A 10 -22.86 12.17 -22.15
CA PHE A 10 -22.39 12.79 -20.91
C PHE A 10 -23.07 12.28 -19.63
N LEU A 11 -24.15 11.50 -19.75
CA LEU A 11 -24.87 10.92 -18.61
C LEU A 11 -24.47 9.47 -18.29
N PHE A 12 -23.58 8.86 -19.09
CA PHE A 12 -23.09 7.50 -18.87
C PHE A 12 -21.72 7.45 -18.15
N SER A 13 -21.16 8.60 -17.76
CA SER A 13 -19.87 8.70 -17.08
C SER A 13 -19.91 8.43 -15.57
N ALA A 14 -21.07 8.01 -15.05
CA ALA A 14 -21.24 7.65 -13.64
C ALA A 14 -21.38 6.13 -13.43
N MET A 15 -20.94 5.30 -14.40
CA MET A 15 -20.75 3.89 -14.14
C MET A 15 -19.58 3.76 -13.18
N SER A 16 -19.94 3.80 -11.91
CA SER A 16 -19.13 3.64 -10.74
C SER A 16 -18.11 2.54 -10.97
N TYR A 17 -16.85 2.93 -11.13
CA TYR A 17 -15.75 2.08 -10.72
C TYR A 17 -15.87 2.01 -9.20
N THR A 18 -16.72 1.11 -8.69
CA THR A 18 -16.59 0.69 -7.30
C THR A 18 -15.25 -0.01 -7.24
N ALA A 19 -14.19 0.74 -6.91
CA ALA A 19 -12.95 0.14 -6.47
C ALA A 19 -13.33 -0.83 -5.37
N TYR A 20 -13.06 -2.12 -5.59
CA TYR A 20 -13.37 -3.16 -4.63
C TYR A 20 -12.40 -3.01 -3.46
N ALA A 21 -12.76 -2.13 -2.52
CA ALA A 21 -12.01 -1.89 -1.31
C ALA A 21 -11.91 -3.19 -0.52
N GLY A 22 -10.69 -3.66 -0.27
CA GLY A 22 -10.41 -4.95 0.32
C GLY A 22 -9.18 -4.93 1.23
N ILE A 23 -9.09 -5.96 2.07
CA ILE A 23 -7.89 -6.22 2.84
C ILE A 23 -6.87 -6.88 1.91
N VAL A 24 -5.82 -6.15 1.59
CA VAL A 24 -4.74 -6.58 0.69
C VAL A 24 -3.52 -6.95 1.54
N THR A 25 -2.79 -7.98 1.12
CA THR A 25 -1.50 -8.33 1.72
C THR A 25 -0.41 -8.23 0.66
N THR A 26 0.67 -7.51 0.98
CA THR A 26 1.83 -7.37 0.10
C THR A 26 3.13 -7.65 0.87
N THR A 27 4.18 -8.01 0.14
CA THR A 27 5.51 -8.20 0.70
C THR A 27 6.43 -7.10 0.21
N LEU A 28 7.11 -6.43 1.14
CA LEU A 28 8.12 -5.43 0.87
C LEU A 28 9.50 -6.01 1.09
N GLN A 29 10.41 -5.78 0.16
CA GLN A 29 11.84 -5.96 0.36
C GLN A 29 12.37 -4.68 1.02
N VAL A 30 12.90 -4.80 2.23
CA VAL A 30 13.36 -3.68 3.06
C VAL A 30 14.88 -3.58 3.02
N GLU A 31 15.40 -2.39 2.77
CA GLU A 31 16.82 -2.10 2.72
C GLU A 31 17.32 -1.58 4.09
N ASN A 32 18.64 -1.66 4.34
CA ASN A 32 19.29 -1.19 5.58
C ASN A 32 18.83 -1.85 6.88
N MET A 33 18.11 -2.98 6.82
CA MET A 33 17.71 -3.74 7.99
C MET A 33 18.86 -4.67 8.45
N THR A 34 19.92 -4.10 9.02
CA THR A 34 21.18 -4.82 9.34
C THR A 34 21.41 -5.06 10.83
N CYS A 35 20.52 -4.56 11.70
CA CYS A 35 20.66 -4.62 13.14
C CYS A 35 19.52 -5.39 13.81
N ALA A 36 19.78 -6.01 14.97
CA ALA A 36 18.78 -6.82 15.69
C ALA A 36 17.52 -6.03 16.10
N SER A 37 17.65 -4.70 16.29
CA SER A 37 16.53 -3.81 16.61
C SER A 37 15.83 -3.24 15.38
N CYS A 38 16.42 -3.35 14.18
CA CYS A 38 15.90 -2.75 12.96
C CYS A 38 14.50 -3.28 12.60
N PRO A 39 14.19 -4.59 12.71
CA PRO A 39 12.83 -5.10 12.46
C PRO A 39 11.75 -4.47 13.35
N ILE A 40 12.10 -4.10 14.59
CA ILE A 40 11.16 -3.46 15.53
C ILE A 40 10.79 -2.07 15.04
N ILE A 41 11.78 -1.30 14.54
CA ILE A 41 11.58 0.06 14.04
C ILE A 41 10.73 0.02 12.76
N VAL A 42 11.08 -0.86 11.82
CA VAL A 42 10.32 -1.07 10.56
C VAL A 42 8.87 -1.44 10.87
N LYS A 43 8.64 -2.41 11.76
CA LYS A 43 7.30 -2.82 12.17
C LYS A 43 6.51 -1.67 12.77
N LYS A 44 7.15 -0.85 13.62
CA LYS A 44 6.51 0.31 14.25
C LYS A 44 6.12 1.38 13.22
N ALA A 45 6.98 1.65 12.24
CA ALA A 45 6.68 2.57 11.15
C ALA A 45 5.47 2.09 10.34
N LEU A 46 5.45 0.81 9.95
CA LEU A 46 4.36 0.22 9.17
C LEU A 46 3.01 0.22 9.91
N ILE A 47 2.99 -0.16 11.19
CA ILE A 47 1.75 -0.17 11.99
C ILE A 47 1.21 1.26 12.24
N SER A 48 2.07 2.29 12.14
CA SER A 48 1.63 3.68 12.31
C SER A 48 0.86 4.24 11.12
N VAL A 49 0.90 3.57 9.97
CA VAL A 49 0.13 3.95 8.77
C VAL A 49 -1.34 3.59 8.97
N ALA A 50 -2.23 4.56 8.76
CA ALA A 50 -3.66 4.33 8.87
C ALA A 50 -4.11 3.26 7.87
N GLY A 51 -4.92 2.29 8.30
CA GLY A 51 -5.37 1.19 7.44
C GLY A 51 -4.47 -0.04 7.45
N VAL A 52 -3.24 0.03 7.98
CA VAL A 52 -2.42 -1.16 8.22
C VAL A 52 -2.94 -1.94 9.42
N GLY A 53 -3.24 -3.22 9.23
CA GLY A 53 -3.81 -4.09 10.26
C GLY A 53 -2.83 -5.12 10.82
N LYS A 54 -1.98 -5.70 9.97
CA LYS A 54 -1.01 -6.73 10.38
C LYS A 54 0.33 -6.51 9.70
N VAL A 55 1.41 -6.67 10.47
CA VAL A 55 2.78 -6.56 9.98
C VAL A 55 3.65 -7.67 10.57
N THR A 56 4.32 -8.41 9.69
CA THR A 56 5.38 -9.36 10.03
C THR A 56 6.67 -8.89 9.36
N VAL A 57 7.77 -8.87 10.11
CA VAL A 57 9.08 -8.46 9.58
C VAL A 57 10.07 -9.56 9.89
N ASP A 58 10.87 -9.91 8.90
CA ASP A 58 11.87 -10.97 8.96
C ASP A 58 13.25 -10.40 8.59
N LEU A 59 14.19 -10.53 9.53
CA LEU A 59 15.55 -10.00 9.37
C LEU A 59 16.39 -10.82 8.39
N GLU A 60 16.20 -12.15 8.36
CA GLU A 60 17.01 -13.06 7.55
C GLU A 60 16.76 -12.87 6.05
N THR A 61 15.49 -12.69 5.68
CA THR A 61 15.03 -12.46 4.30
C THR A 61 14.96 -10.98 3.93
N ALA A 62 15.19 -10.09 4.89
CA ALA A 62 15.00 -8.65 4.77
C ALA A 62 13.60 -8.26 4.22
N ALA A 63 12.57 -9.01 4.62
CA ALA A 63 11.21 -8.87 4.10
C ALA A 63 10.23 -8.37 5.18
N ALA A 64 9.28 -7.54 4.77
CA ALA A 64 8.15 -7.11 5.59
C ALA A 64 6.82 -7.45 4.88
N ILE A 65 6.02 -8.32 5.48
CA ILE A 65 4.68 -8.67 5.01
C ILE A 65 3.68 -7.74 5.69
N VAL A 66 2.92 -7.00 4.89
CA VAL A 66 2.00 -5.97 5.36
C VAL A 66 0.60 -6.29 4.84
N THR A 67 -0.35 -6.40 5.76
CA THR A 67 -1.78 -6.51 5.46
C THR A 67 -2.46 -5.19 5.80
N PHE A 68 -3.12 -4.58 4.84
CA PHE A 68 -3.72 -3.25 4.95
C PHE A 68 -5.05 -3.16 4.18
N ASP A 69 -5.83 -2.16 4.54
CA ASP A 69 -7.08 -1.78 3.89
C ASP A 69 -6.80 -0.77 2.77
N ASP A 70 -6.96 -1.20 1.52
CA ASP A 70 -6.64 -0.38 0.33
C ASP A 70 -7.62 0.79 0.11
N SER A 71 -8.68 0.90 0.92
CA SER A 71 -9.53 2.09 0.97
C SER A 71 -8.99 3.20 1.87
N LYS A 72 -8.02 2.88 2.73
CA LYS A 72 -7.47 3.81 3.74
C LYS A 72 -6.04 4.22 3.47
N THR A 73 -5.27 3.39 2.77
CA THR A 73 -3.88 3.64 2.43
C THR A 73 -3.51 2.85 1.18
N ASP A 74 -2.39 3.20 0.56
CA ASP A 74 -1.87 2.52 -0.62
C ASP A 74 -0.42 2.04 -0.41
N ILE A 75 0.10 1.32 -1.40
CA ILE A 75 1.48 0.80 -1.35
C ILE A 75 2.51 1.93 -1.23
N ASP A 76 2.28 3.07 -1.89
CA ASP A 76 3.24 4.17 -1.94
C ASP A 76 3.37 4.85 -0.58
N GLU A 77 2.26 5.05 0.13
CA GLU A 77 2.24 5.52 1.52
C GLU A 77 2.97 4.56 2.48
N ILE A 78 2.75 3.26 2.32
CA ILE A 78 3.41 2.23 3.14
C ILE A 78 4.93 2.21 2.87
N ILE A 79 5.36 2.32 1.61
CA ILE A 79 6.77 2.44 1.23
C ILE A 79 7.38 3.74 1.78
N ALA A 80 6.65 4.85 1.71
CA ALA A 80 7.09 6.12 2.26
C ALA A 80 7.29 6.05 3.78
N ALA A 81 6.43 5.33 4.51
CA ALA A 81 6.54 5.18 5.95
C ALA A 81 7.86 4.49 6.37
N THR A 82 8.26 3.42 5.67
CA THR A 82 9.55 2.75 5.94
C THR A 82 10.73 3.61 5.49
N GLY A 83 10.63 4.26 4.33
CA GLY A 83 11.64 5.21 3.83
C GLY A 83 11.90 6.38 4.80
N ASN A 84 10.84 7.00 5.33
CA ASN A 84 10.91 8.07 6.31
C ASN A 84 11.51 7.61 7.66
N ALA A 85 11.39 6.33 7.98
CA ALA A 85 12.05 5.72 9.13
C ALA A 85 13.51 5.33 8.88
N GLY A 86 14.05 5.58 7.68
CA GLY A 86 15.43 5.24 7.29
C GLY A 86 15.59 3.85 6.66
N PHE A 87 14.48 3.18 6.33
CA PHE A 87 14.43 1.83 5.76
C PHE A 87 13.72 1.85 4.40
N PRO A 88 14.35 2.34 3.33
CA PRO A 88 13.78 2.29 1.99
C PRO A 88 13.29 0.88 1.65
N SER A 89 12.17 0.78 0.94
CA SER A 89 11.61 -0.52 0.59
C SER A 89 10.95 -0.51 -0.78
N LYS A 90 10.74 -1.70 -1.34
CA LYS A 90 10.07 -1.90 -2.62
C LYS A 90 9.17 -3.12 -2.56
N VAL A 91 8.11 -3.15 -3.35
CA VAL A 91 7.26 -4.36 -3.47
C VAL A 91 8.12 -5.49 -4.02
N LYS A 92 8.12 -6.63 -3.32
CA LYS A 92 8.73 -7.86 -3.79
C LYS A 92 7.75 -8.52 -4.76
N VAL A 93 7.99 -8.31 -6.05
CA VAL A 93 7.38 -9.10 -7.12
C VAL A 93 8.14 -10.42 -7.20
N GLU A 94 7.45 -11.53 -6.92
CA GLU A 94 7.95 -12.88 -7.24
C GLU A 94 7.82 -13.18 -8.74
#